data_AF-A0A847RNI8-F1
#
_entry.id   AF-A0A847RNI8-F1
#
_cell.length_a   1.000
_cell.length_b   1.000
_cell.length_c   1.000
_cell.angle_alpha   90.00
_cell.angle_beta   90.00
_cell.angle_gamma   90.00
#
_symmetry.space_group_name_H-M   'P 1'
#
loop_
_entity.id
_entity.type
_entity.pdbx_description
1 polymer ?
#
loop_
_entity_poly.entity_id
_entity_poly.type
_entity_poly.pdbx_seq_one_letter_code
_entity_poly.pdbx_strand_id
1 'polypeptide(L)'
;MVTSKSLSKATMKEVAIPFTREKAISFSQLMKVCVDPEQVKALYSPALKFVQYKNHQLLLRCAFREGQYHVGFRAAGDELRANCSCKEARPGVCVHICKTVEVITSWYGEKYFSQLLPNCQFDLAFKYQQGFDKIESERGIQLVKRKELMTLFPFDSPVFPMTLDDILTLKRPPERRKPEQVQKRDAIAFLLMLPHSGKQPPFVYLASGKSTKGNDKIMSWTKFLHSLDENTEKSISVFQHELIIRSRLLHEKSETFAKDNNYCHWVKWNNSMEAAFNEWKGIFPLLNNEVFVYAYRYYGFREFKRRPSKSRARKIVVSMDKPEVYFKTTNTKETCQVSMEIKINGRLIKNYDVQCPFLLLHQGTMYMFDSYRDAAIVQWLASAGCITTYKEHFKELRESLLKPLSEKYTIV
;
A
#
# COMPACT_ATOMS: atom_id res chain seq x y z
N MET A 1 26.55 46.57 -10.94
CA MET A 1 26.11 45.55 -11.92
C MET A 1 27.29 44.64 -12.22
N VAL A 2 27.30 43.41 -11.70
CA VAL A 2 28.34 42.42 -12.00
C VAL A 2 27.83 41.60 -13.20
N THR A 3 28.45 41.77 -14.35
CA THR A 3 28.12 41.04 -15.58
C THR A 3 28.58 39.59 -15.44
N SER A 4 27.61 38.66 -15.45
CA SER A 4 27.89 37.23 -15.52
C SER A 4 28.61 36.94 -16.84
N LYS A 5 29.94 36.70 -16.78
CA LYS A 5 30.74 36.25 -17.92
C LYS A 5 30.09 34.99 -18.51
N SER A 6 29.64 35.10 -19.76
CA SER A 6 29.14 33.96 -20.53
C SER A 6 30.26 32.93 -20.69
N LEU A 7 30.09 31.76 -20.09
CA LEU A 7 30.98 30.61 -20.27
C LEU A 7 31.09 30.30 -21.78
N SER A 8 32.31 30.22 -22.29
CA SER A 8 32.57 29.82 -23.68
C SER A 8 32.00 28.42 -23.92
N LYS A 9 31.23 28.26 -25.00
CA LYS A 9 30.63 26.97 -25.43
C LYS A 9 31.72 26.05 -26.00
N ALA A 10 32.62 25.55 -25.15
CA ALA A 10 33.38 24.37 -25.51
C ALA A 10 32.38 23.19 -25.60
N THR A 11 32.32 22.53 -26.75
CA THR A 11 31.44 21.38 -26.98
C THR A 11 31.89 20.25 -26.05
N MET A 12 31.21 20.07 -24.93
CA MET A 12 31.49 18.97 -24.01
C MET A 12 31.18 17.64 -24.71
N LYS A 13 32.15 16.72 -24.69
CA LYS A 13 31.98 15.37 -25.25
C LYS A 13 30.94 14.61 -24.42
N GLU A 14 29.90 14.14 -25.09
CA GLU A 14 28.83 13.34 -24.50
C GLU A 14 29.17 11.85 -24.65
N VAL A 15 28.93 11.07 -23.60
CA VAL A 15 29.19 9.62 -23.54
C VAL A 15 27.88 8.92 -23.24
N ALA A 16 27.55 7.88 -23.99
CA ALA A 16 26.37 7.06 -23.78
C ALA A 16 26.70 5.84 -22.90
N ILE A 17 25.85 5.58 -21.90
CA ILE A 17 25.95 4.46 -20.96
C ILE A 17 24.63 3.69 -21.04
N PRO A 18 24.62 2.43 -21.49
CA PRO A 18 23.37 1.68 -21.64
C PRO A 18 22.76 1.35 -20.28
N PHE A 19 21.44 1.51 -20.17
CA PHE A 19 20.66 1.00 -19.05
C PHE A 19 20.64 -0.53 -19.04
N THR A 20 20.46 -1.14 -17.86
CA THR A 20 20.02 -2.53 -17.77
C THR A 20 18.59 -2.69 -18.31
N ARG A 21 18.13 -3.94 -18.49
CA ARG A 21 16.73 -4.24 -18.83
C ARG A 21 15.73 -3.64 -17.83
N GLU A 22 16.14 -3.43 -16.58
CA GLU A 22 15.32 -2.82 -15.54
C GLU A 22 15.43 -1.29 -15.48
N LYS A 23 15.99 -0.66 -16.52
CA LYS A 23 16.26 0.79 -16.57
C LYS A 23 17.12 1.27 -15.39
N ALA A 24 18.10 0.45 -14.99
CA ALA A 24 19.04 0.78 -13.92
C ALA A 24 20.44 1.05 -14.49
N ILE A 25 21.24 1.82 -13.76
CA ILE A 25 22.68 1.99 -14.02
C ILE A 25 23.43 1.42 -12.83
N SER A 26 24.13 0.31 -13.03
CA SER A 26 24.99 -0.24 -11.99
C SER A 26 26.38 0.39 -12.05
N PHE A 27 27.03 0.48 -10.89
CA PHE A 27 28.42 0.93 -10.83
C PHE A 27 29.34 0.01 -11.65
N SER A 28 29.10 -1.30 -11.65
CA SER A 28 29.88 -2.26 -12.42
C SER A 28 29.80 -2.05 -13.94
N GLN A 29 28.65 -1.60 -14.47
CA GLN A 29 28.53 -1.24 -15.88
C GLN A 29 29.38 -0.02 -16.23
N LEU A 30 29.39 0.99 -15.36
CA LEU A 30 30.19 2.20 -15.55
C LEU A 30 31.69 1.92 -15.56
N MET A 31 32.15 1.02 -14.69
CA MET A 31 33.57 0.67 -14.61
C MET A 31 34.08 0.01 -15.90
N LYS A 32 33.22 -0.66 -16.67
CA LYS A 32 33.60 -1.26 -17.97
C LYS A 32 33.87 -0.23 -19.07
N VAL A 33 33.29 0.96 -18.95
CA VAL A 33 33.43 2.06 -19.91
C VAL A 33 34.24 3.23 -19.34
N CYS A 34 34.79 3.07 -18.14
CA CYS A 34 35.61 4.07 -17.48
C CYS A 34 37.00 4.12 -18.12
N VAL A 35 37.50 5.33 -18.35
CA VAL A 35 38.82 5.55 -18.95
C VAL A 35 39.95 5.10 -18.00
N ASP A 36 39.75 5.25 -16.69
CA ASP A 36 40.74 4.88 -15.67
C ASP A 36 40.04 4.29 -14.43
N PRO A 37 39.71 2.99 -14.45
CA PRO A 37 38.94 2.37 -13.39
C PRO A 37 39.68 2.28 -12.04
N GLU A 38 41.01 2.25 -12.05
CA GLU A 38 41.79 2.17 -10.81
C GLU A 38 41.81 3.52 -10.09
N GLN A 39 41.87 4.64 -10.83
CA GLN A 39 41.73 5.98 -10.23
C GLN A 39 40.37 6.19 -9.56
N VAL A 40 39.29 5.58 -10.07
CA VAL A 40 37.99 5.66 -9.41
C VAL A 40 38.05 5.09 -7.99
N LYS A 41 38.82 4.03 -7.73
CA LYS A 41 38.91 3.50 -6.35
C LYS A 41 39.69 4.43 -5.41
N ALA A 42 40.66 5.17 -5.96
CA ALA A 42 41.50 6.09 -5.18
C ALA A 42 40.82 7.44 -4.87
N LEU A 43 39.85 7.86 -5.70
CA LEU A 43 39.15 9.13 -5.53
C LEU A 43 38.14 9.10 -4.38
N TYR A 44 38.11 10.17 -3.60
CA TYR A 44 37.09 10.40 -2.58
C TYR A 44 35.73 10.70 -3.24
N SER A 45 34.65 10.41 -2.50
CA SER A 45 33.30 10.78 -2.95
C SER A 45 33.17 12.30 -3.05
N PRO A 46 32.72 12.85 -4.19
CA PRO A 46 32.54 14.29 -4.34
C PRO A 46 31.33 14.79 -3.54
N ALA A 47 31.40 16.03 -3.09
CA ALA A 47 30.20 16.75 -2.66
C ALA A 47 29.45 17.25 -3.89
N LEU A 48 28.20 16.84 -4.04
CA LEU A 48 27.33 17.16 -5.16
C LEU A 48 26.44 18.35 -4.80
N LYS A 49 26.28 19.29 -5.74
CA LYS A 49 25.32 20.38 -5.63
C LYS A 49 24.48 20.45 -6.90
N PHE A 50 23.16 20.54 -6.73
CA PHE A 50 22.24 20.78 -7.84
C PHE A 50 22.52 22.16 -8.48
N VAL A 51 22.54 22.20 -9.82
CA VAL A 51 22.71 23.46 -10.56
C VAL A 51 21.42 23.80 -11.28
N GLN A 52 20.94 22.88 -12.12
CA GLN A 52 19.69 23.07 -12.87
C GLN A 52 19.17 21.75 -13.44
N TYR A 53 17.89 21.74 -13.79
CA TYR A 53 17.27 20.73 -14.65
C TYR A 53 16.55 21.44 -15.79
N LYS A 54 17.01 21.23 -17.02
CA LYS A 54 16.45 21.88 -18.23
C LYS A 54 16.58 20.95 -19.42
N ASN A 55 15.55 20.87 -20.27
CA ASN A 55 15.52 20.02 -21.47
C ASN A 55 15.84 18.54 -21.18
N HIS A 56 15.28 18.02 -20.08
CA HIS A 56 15.54 16.67 -19.55
C HIS A 56 17.00 16.39 -19.17
N GLN A 57 17.80 17.44 -18.98
CA GLN A 57 19.19 17.34 -18.56
C GLN A 57 19.34 17.83 -17.12
N LEU A 58 19.81 16.94 -16.25
CA LEU A 58 20.24 17.26 -14.89
C LEU A 58 21.68 17.73 -14.91
N LEU A 59 21.95 18.94 -14.43
CA LEU A 59 23.30 19.48 -14.28
C LEU A 59 23.65 19.57 -12.80
N LEU A 60 24.78 18.95 -12.44
CA LEU A 60 25.34 18.93 -11.10
C LEU A 60 26.71 19.59 -11.09
N ARG A 61 27.04 20.24 -9.98
CA ARG A 61 28.39 20.69 -9.65
C ARG A 61 28.97 19.72 -8.64
N CYS A 62 30.09 19.10 -9.00
CA CYS A 62 30.77 18.09 -8.20
C CYS A 62 32.08 18.67 -7.68
N ALA A 63 32.20 18.77 -6.35
CA ALA A 63 33.41 19.24 -5.69
C ALA A 63 34.27 18.04 -5.26
N PHE A 64 35.42 17.90 -5.90
CA PHE A 64 36.47 16.95 -5.58
C PHE A 64 37.62 17.68 -4.88
N ARG A 65 38.63 16.94 -4.38
CA ARG A 65 39.82 17.56 -3.78
C ARG A 65 40.64 18.31 -4.83
N GLU A 66 40.65 17.80 -6.06
CA GLU A 66 41.41 18.31 -7.19
C GLU A 66 40.74 19.53 -7.85
N GLY A 67 39.45 19.77 -7.60
CA GLY A 67 38.74 20.91 -8.16
C GLY A 67 37.22 20.74 -8.22
N GLN A 68 36.57 21.69 -8.90
CA GLN A 68 35.12 21.67 -9.14
C GLN A 68 34.82 21.38 -10.60
N TYR A 69 33.92 20.44 -10.84
CA TYR A 69 33.52 20.01 -12.17
C TYR A 69 32.01 20.12 -12.33
N HIS A 70 31.55 20.38 -13.56
CA HIS A 70 30.14 20.29 -13.92
C HIS A 70 29.91 18.98 -14.64
N VAL A 71 28.95 18.20 -14.15
CA VAL A 71 28.56 16.91 -14.71
C VAL A 71 27.10 16.96 -15.10
N GLY A 72 26.82 16.73 -16.39
CA GLY A 72 25.47 16.72 -16.94
C GLY A 72 25.00 15.32 -17.26
N PHE A 73 23.73 15.03 -16.98
CA PHE A 73 23.08 13.74 -17.21
C PHE A 73 21.77 13.93 -17.97
N ARG A 74 21.54 13.12 -19.01
CA ARG A 74 20.30 13.10 -19.78
C ARG A 74 19.94 11.66 -20.12
N ALA A 75 18.76 11.20 -19.75
CA ALA A 75 18.29 9.88 -20.15
C ALA A 75 17.53 9.97 -21.48
N ALA A 76 17.81 9.06 -22.41
CA ALA A 76 17.12 8.97 -23.69
C ALA A 76 17.04 7.52 -24.16
N GLY A 77 15.83 7.00 -24.35
CA GLY A 77 15.61 5.59 -24.72
C GLY A 77 16.21 4.64 -23.66
N ASP A 78 17.10 3.76 -24.10
CA ASP A 78 17.75 2.75 -23.27
C ASP A 78 19.16 3.16 -22.83
N GLU A 79 19.49 4.47 -22.88
CA GLU A 79 20.81 4.97 -22.51
C GLU A 79 20.75 6.21 -21.60
N LEU A 80 21.73 6.29 -20.70
CA LEU A 80 22.09 7.49 -19.97
C LEU A 80 23.23 8.19 -20.70
N ARG A 81 23.00 9.42 -21.14
CA ARG A 81 24.02 10.29 -21.71
C ARG A 81 24.62 11.16 -20.63
N ALA A 82 25.94 11.15 -20.52
CA ALA A 82 26.69 11.91 -19.53
C ALA A 82 27.76 12.79 -20.17
N ASN A 83 28.01 13.97 -19.60
CA ASN A 83 29.10 14.85 -19.99
C ASN A 83 29.80 15.45 -18.77
N CYS A 84 31.05 15.88 -18.93
CA CYS A 84 31.84 16.45 -17.83
C CYS A 84 32.73 17.60 -18.31
N SER A 85 32.94 18.59 -17.45
CA SER A 85 33.79 19.75 -17.72
C SER A 85 35.30 19.51 -17.59
N CYS A 86 35.76 18.29 -17.27
CA CYS A 86 37.18 18.00 -17.03
C CYS A 86 38.06 17.97 -18.31
N LYS A 87 37.48 18.17 -19.49
CA LYS A 87 38.17 18.19 -20.81
C LYS A 87 38.98 16.93 -21.14
N GLU A 88 38.63 15.77 -20.55
CA GLU A 88 39.26 14.50 -20.88
C GLU A 88 39.06 14.19 -22.38
N ALA A 89 40.16 13.99 -23.10
CA ALA A 89 40.15 13.77 -24.55
C ALA A 89 39.88 12.31 -24.91
N ARG A 90 40.27 11.38 -24.02
CA ARG A 90 40.16 9.94 -24.24
C ARG A 90 38.68 9.50 -24.46
N PRO A 91 38.43 8.49 -25.30
CA PRO A 91 37.09 7.91 -25.44
C PRO A 91 36.71 7.14 -24.17
N GLY A 92 35.51 7.40 -23.63
CA GLY A 92 34.98 6.72 -22.44
C GLY A 92 34.48 7.69 -21.37
N VAL A 93 34.00 7.12 -20.27
CA VAL A 93 33.49 7.87 -19.11
C VAL A 93 34.65 8.28 -18.21
N CYS A 94 34.76 9.58 -17.89
CA CYS A 94 35.80 10.06 -16.99
C CYS A 94 35.50 9.69 -15.52
N VAL A 95 36.55 9.70 -14.69
CA VAL A 95 36.47 9.34 -13.26
C VAL A 95 35.43 10.17 -12.49
N HIS A 96 35.24 11.44 -12.86
CA HIS A 96 34.26 12.33 -12.23
C HIS A 96 32.81 11.87 -12.46
N ILE A 97 32.48 11.42 -13.68
CA ILE A 97 31.16 10.89 -13.99
C ILE A 97 30.94 9.59 -13.20
N CYS A 98 31.91 8.66 -13.24
CA CYS A 98 31.83 7.39 -12.51
C CYS A 98 31.56 7.61 -11.01
N LYS A 99 32.33 8.51 -10.37
CA LYS A 99 32.12 8.84 -8.95
C LYS A 99 30.81 9.54 -8.65
N THR A 100 30.39 10.46 -9.53
CA THR A 100 29.10 11.14 -9.35
C THR A 100 27.95 10.15 -9.42
N VAL A 101 27.99 9.21 -10.36
CA VAL A 101 26.98 8.15 -10.45
C VAL A 101 27.04 7.21 -9.24
N GLU A 102 28.23 6.78 -8.82
CA GLU A 102 28.40 5.92 -7.63
C GLU A 102 27.76 6.53 -6.37
N VAL A 103 28.02 7.82 -6.11
CA VAL A 103 27.40 8.53 -4.97
C VAL A 103 25.88 8.56 -5.13
N ILE A 104 25.36 8.90 -6.31
CA ILE A 104 23.91 8.98 -6.52
C ILE A 104 23.24 7.61 -6.37
N THR A 105 23.78 6.55 -6.98
CA THR A 105 23.15 5.23 -6.97
C THR A 105 23.30 4.52 -5.63
N SER A 106 24.37 4.76 -4.88
CA SER A 106 24.52 4.22 -3.52
C SER A 106 23.50 4.81 -2.54
N TRP A 107 23.11 6.08 -2.71
CA TRP A 107 22.17 6.76 -1.83
C TRP A 107 20.70 6.67 -2.28
N TYR A 108 20.45 6.80 -3.58
CA TYR A 108 19.10 6.88 -4.14
C TYR A 108 18.69 5.64 -4.95
N GLY A 109 19.58 4.65 -5.07
CA GLY A 109 19.35 3.41 -5.80
C GLY A 109 19.72 3.49 -7.29
N GLU A 110 19.94 2.32 -7.90
CA GLU A 110 20.40 2.20 -9.29
C GLU A 110 19.38 2.69 -10.33
N LYS A 111 18.10 2.82 -9.95
CA LYS A 111 17.00 3.31 -10.79
C LYS A 111 16.84 4.84 -10.74
N TYR A 112 17.74 5.57 -10.08
CA TYR A 112 17.67 7.04 -10.02
C TYR A 112 17.65 7.69 -11.40
N PHE A 113 18.54 7.28 -12.31
CA PHE A 113 18.71 7.95 -13.61
C PHE A 113 17.58 7.67 -14.60
N SER A 114 16.81 6.60 -14.45
CA SER A 114 15.63 6.38 -15.28
C SER A 114 14.49 7.36 -14.96
N GLN A 115 14.52 8.00 -13.79
CA GLN A 115 13.60 9.09 -13.46
C GLN A 115 13.82 10.34 -14.32
N LEU A 116 14.97 10.46 -15.01
CA LEU A 116 15.30 11.58 -15.92
C LEU A 116 14.69 11.41 -17.31
N LEU A 117 14.10 10.26 -17.64
CA LEU A 117 13.43 10.03 -18.91
C LEU A 117 12.27 11.04 -19.10
N PRO A 118 11.92 11.40 -20.35
CA PRO A 118 10.81 12.30 -20.61
C PRO A 118 9.51 11.83 -19.94
N ASN A 119 8.74 12.77 -19.40
CA ASN A 119 7.53 12.54 -18.62
C ASN A 119 7.71 11.69 -17.35
N CYS A 120 8.94 11.35 -16.93
CA CYS A 120 9.16 10.65 -15.66
C CYS A 120 9.20 11.61 -14.45
N GLN A 121 9.49 11.08 -13.27
CA GLN A 121 9.39 11.80 -12.00
C GLN A 121 10.15 13.14 -11.98
N PHE A 122 11.35 13.25 -12.60
CA PHE A 122 12.04 14.54 -12.68
C PHE A 122 11.27 15.54 -13.54
N ASP A 123 10.86 15.15 -14.73
CA ASP A 123 10.17 16.03 -15.65
C ASP A 123 8.87 16.56 -15.03
N LEU A 124 8.10 15.66 -14.40
CA LEU A 124 6.88 16.01 -13.69
C LEU A 124 7.15 16.90 -12.47
N ALA A 125 8.18 16.66 -11.68
CA ALA A 125 8.48 17.48 -10.51
C ALA A 125 8.93 18.90 -10.84
N PHE A 126 9.62 19.07 -11.97
CA PHE A 126 10.02 20.40 -12.44
C PHE A 126 8.89 21.14 -13.15
N LYS A 127 7.98 20.41 -13.82
CA LYS A 127 6.78 20.97 -14.44
C LYS A 127 5.69 21.33 -13.43
N TYR A 128 5.42 20.45 -12.46
CA TYR A 128 4.32 20.54 -11.49
C TYR A 128 4.85 20.71 -10.07
N GLN A 129 5.53 21.83 -9.82
CA GLN A 129 6.26 22.09 -8.58
C GLN A 129 5.38 22.03 -7.32
N GLN A 130 4.07 22.26 -7.44
CA GLN A 130 3.14 22.20 -6.33
C GLN A 130 2.99 20.78 -5.74
N GLY A 131 3.31 19.74 -6.51
CA GLY A 131 3.19 18.34 -6.10
C GLY A 131 4.46 17.73 -5.50
N PHE A 132 5.60 18.42 -5.56
CA PHE A 132 6.90 17.84 -5.22
C PHE A 132 7.77 18.81 -4.42
N ASP A 133 8.43 18.27 -3.40
CA ASP A 133 9.50 18.95 -2.69
C ASP A 133 10.86 18.54 -3.27
N LYS A 134 11.75 19.52 -3.39
CA LYS A 134 13.11 19.35 -3.90
C LYS A 134 14.06 19.45 -2.72
N ILE A 135 14.70 18.34 -2.38
CA ILE A 135 15.66 18.28 -1.29
C ILE A 135 17.06 18.24 -1.90
N GLU A 136 17.77 19.35 -1.82
CA GLU A 136 19.16 19.45 -2.22
C GLU A 136 20.07 19.09 -1.03
N SER A 137 21.07 18.26 -1.28
CA SER A 137 22.06 17.86 -0.29
C SER A 137 23.43 17.71 -0.96
N GLU A 138 24.47 17.44 -0.17
CA GLU A 138 25.80 17.10 -0.69
C GLU A 138 25.83 15.80 -1.51
N ARG A 139 24.71 15.08 -1.59
CA ARG A 139 24.54 13.86 -2.39
C ARG A 139 23.80 14.12 -3.71
N GLY A 140 23.40 15.35 -3.97
CA GLY A 140 22.68 15.75 -5.18
C GLY A 140 21.28 16.26 -4.85
N ILE A 141 20.31 15.89 -5.69
CA ILE A 141 18.93 16.32 -5.55
C ILE A 141 18.03 15.09 -5.40
N GLN A 142 17.16 15.13 -4.39
CA GLN A 142 16.09 14.16 -4.22
C GLN A 142 14.75 14.86 -4.46
N LEU A 143 13.88 14.19 -5.20
CA LEU A 143 12.51 14.62 -5.42
C LEU A 143 11.59 13.82 -4.51
N VAL A 144 10.96 14.51 -3.56
CA VAL A 144 10.01 13.90 -2.63
C VAL A 144 8.61 14.32 -3.05
N LYS A 145 7.79 13.34 -3.40
CA LYS A 145 6.37 13.56 -3.69
C LYS A 145 5.67 14.03 -2.42
N ARG A 146 4.85 15.08 -2.51
CA ARG A 146 4.07 15.55 -1.36
C ARG A 146 2.93 14.60 -1.02
N LYS A 147 2.49 14.65 0.24
CA LYS A 147 1.49 13.71 0.78
C LYS A 147 0.14 13.83 0.09
N GLU A 148 -0.22 15.02 -0.42
CA GLU A 148 -1.48 15.29 -1.10
C GLU A 148 -1.66 14.49 -2.40
N LEU A 149 -0.56 14.06 -3.03
CA LEU A 149 -0.60 13.23 -4.23
C LEU A 149 -0.84 11.74 -3.93
N MET A 150 -0.75 11.32 -2.67
CA MET A 150 -0.93 9.94 -2.19
C MET A 150 -0.14 8.90 -2.99
N THR A 151 -0.72 8.16 -3.94
CA THR A 151 -0.02 7.23 -4.85
C THR A 151 0.06 7.84 -6.26
N LEU A 152 1.25 7.89 -6.87
CA LEU A 152 1.50 8.51 -8.18
C LEU A 152 1.72 7.44 -9.26
N PHE A 153 0.76 7.31 -10.17
CA PHE A 153 0.85 6.41 -11.32
C PHE A 153 1.64 7.04 -12.49
N PRO A 154 2.52 6.29 -13.18
CA PRO A 154 2.88 4.87 -13.01
C PRO A 154 4.13 4.62 -12.13
N PHE A 155 4.66 5.64 -11.45
CA PHE A 155 5.99 5.57 -10.83
C PHE A 155 6.03 4.84 -9.51
N ASP A 156 5.00 5.02 -8.69
CA ASP A 156 4.88 4.25 -7.47
C ASP A 156 4.40 2.87 -7.84
N SER A 157 5.21 1.85 -7.57
CA SER A 157 4.74 0.47 -7.58
C SER A 157 3.65 0.38 -6.51
N PRO A 158 2.38 0.21 -6.88
CA PRO A 158 1.35 -0.05 -5.89
C PRO A 158 1.79 -1.35 -5.20
N VAL A 159 1.71 -1.39 -3.88
CA VAL A 159 2.05 -2.60 -3.13
C VAL A 159 0.98 -3.65 -3.45
N PHE A 160 1.18 -4.33 -4.57
CA PHE A 160 0.27 -5.30 -5.14
C PHE A 160 0.66 -6.69 -4.65
N PRO A 161 -0.20 -7.36 -3.87
CA PRO A 161 -0.02 -8.79 -3.59
C PRO A 161 -0.44 -9.69 -4.78
N MET A 162 -1.07 -9.13 -5.83
CA MET A 162 -1.67 -9.84 -6.98
C MET A 162 -1.96 -8.85 -8.14
N THR A 163 -2.04 -9.33 -9.38
CA THR A 163 -2.38 -8.48 -10.55
C THR A 163 -3.88 -8.13 -10.56
N LEU A 164 -4.24 -6.96 -11.13
CA LEU A 164 -5.64 -6.53 -11.20
C LEU A 164 -6.52 -7.54 -11.94
N ASP A 165 -5.99 -8.22 -12.97
CA ASP A 165 -6.73 -9.20 -13.76
C ASP A 165 -7.16 -10.43 -12.95
N ASP A 166 -6.29 -10.92 -12.06
CA ASP A 166 -6.59 -12.06 -11.18
C ASP A 166 -7.74 -11.74 -10.22
N ILE A 167 -7.79 -10.49 -9.73
CA ILE A 167 -8.82 -9.99 -8.81
C ILE A 167 -10.20 -9.97 -9.48
N LEU A 168 -10.29 -9.76 -10.80
CA LEU A 168 -11.55 -9.51 -11.50
C LEU A 168 -12.40 -10.76 -11.80
N THR A 169 -11.89 -11.98 -11.58
CA THR A 169 -12.47 -13.24 -12.13
C THR A 169 -13.38 -14.08 -11.20
N LEU A 170 -13.57 -13.70 -9.93
CA LEU A 170 -14.23 -14.56 -8.92
C LEU A 170 -15.78 -14.41 -8.83
N LYS A 171 -16.53 -15.50 -8.52
CA LYS A 171 -18.03 -15.58 -8.57
C LYS A 171 -18.75 -15.74 -7.19
N ARG A 172 -20.05 -15.37 -7.11
CA ARG A 172 -20.91 -15.27 -5.87
C ARG A 172 -22.07 -16.31 -5.79
N PRO A 173 -22.53 -16.70 -4.56
CA PRO A 173 -23.86 -17.29 -4.31
C PRO A 173 -24.71 -16.58 -3.18
N PRO A 174 -26.04 -16.88 -3.04
CA PRO A 174 -27.04 -16.07 -2.31
C PRO A 174 -27.37 -16.46 -0.84
N GLU A 175 -28.15 -15.60 -0.16
CA GLU A 175 -28.25 -15.37 1.30
C GLU A 175 -29.59 -15.77 2.01
N ARG A 176 -29.54 -15.76 3.36
CA ARG A 176 -30.39 -16.41 4.39
C ARG A 176 -31.57 -15.58 4.99
N ARG A 177 -32.36 -16.22 5.89
CA ARG A 177 -33.37 -15.66 6.82
C ARG A 177 -32.89 -15.58 8.29
N LYS A 178 -33.61 -14.79 9.12
CA LYS A 178 -33.34 -14.34 10.51
C LYS A 178 -33.93 -15.24 11.63
N PRO A 179 -33.39 -15.22 12.86
CA PRO A 179 -34.02 -15.69 14.10
C PRO A 179 -34.15 -14.63 15.22
N GLU A 180 -34.97 -14.99 16.23
CA GLU A 180 -35.40 -14.25 17.43
C GLU A 180 -34.56 -14.51 18.69
N GLN A 181 -34.70 -13.63 19.70
CA GLN A 181 -33.95 -13.57 20.97
C GLN A 181 -34.64 -14.24 22.18
N VAL A 182 -33.83 -14.72 23.14
CA VAL A 182 -34.23 -15.12 24.51
C VAL A 182 -33.22 -14.61 25.59
N GLN A 183 -33.66 -14.67 26.87
CA GLN A 183 -33.26 -13.95 28.11
C GLN A 183 -31.92 -14.32 28.84
N LYS A 184 -31.57 -13.53 29.88
CA LYS A 184 -30.31 -13.48 30.66
C LYS A 184 -29.97 -14.66 31.58
N ARG A 185 -28.74 -15.18 31.42
CA ARG A 185 -27.78 -15.64 32.46
C ARG A 185 -26.37 -15.24 32.01
N ASP A 186 -25.30 -15.78 32.62
CA ASP A 186 -23.91 -15.60 32.15
C ASP A 186 -23.89 -15.57 30.62
N ALA A 187 -23.47 -14.43 30.09
CA ALA A 187 -23.68 -14.14 28.69
C ALA A 187 -22.46 -14.61 27.91
N ILE A 188 -22.72 -15.47 26.92
CA ILE A 188 -21.75 -15.79 25.88
C ILE A 188 -21.74 -14.59 24.92
N ALA A 189 -20.54 -14.10 24.65
CA ALA A 189 -20.31 -13.09 23.65
C ALA A 189 -19.39 -13.63 22.56
N PHE A 190 -19.62 -13.14 21.35
CA PHE A 190 -18.81 -13.40 20.18
C PHE A 190 -17.87 -12.20 19.97
N LEU A 191 -16.59 -12.45 20.20
CA LEU A 191 -15.52 -11.49 19.99
C LEU A 191 -14.99 -11.66 18.57
N LEU A 192 -15.25 -10.67 17.72
CA LEU A 192 -14.58 -10.52 16.45
C LEU A 192 -13.13 -10.10 16.71
N MET A 193 -12.20 -11.04 16.58
CA MET A 193 -10.79 -10.83 16.77
C MET A 193 -10.23 -10.12 15.55
N LEU A 194 -9.81 -8.87 15.74
CA LEU A 194 -9.24 -7.99 14.70
C LEU A 194 -7.72 -8.01 14.84
N PRO A 195 -6.99 -8.75 13.98
CA PRO A 195 -5.55 -8.87 14.07
C PRO A 195 -4.89 -7.55 13.66
N HIS A 196 -3.84 -7.19 14.39
CA HIS A 196 -3.08 -5.99 14.05
C HIS A 196 -2.42 -6.11 12.66
N SER A 197 -2.62 -5.10 11.81
CA SER A 197 -1.99 -4.97 10.49
C SER A 197 -2.25 -6.13 9.52
N GLY A 198 -3.43 -6.76 9.55
CA GLY A 198 -3.79 -7.76 8.55
C GLY A 198 -2.90 -9.01 8.50
N LYS A 199 -2.12 -9.28 9.55
CA LYS A 199 -1.21 -10.44 9.64
C LYS A 199 -1.91 -11.78 9.45
N GLN A 200 -3.21 -11.82 9.75
CA GLN A 200 -4.08 -12.97 9.54
C GLN A 200 -5.51 -12.48 9.26
N PRO A 201 -6.37 -13.32 8.67
CA PRO A 201 -7.79 -13.02 8.50
C PRO A 201 -8.44 -12.74 9.87
N PRO A 202 -9.47 -11.88 9.95
CA PRO A 202 -10.24 -11.78 11.17
C PRO A 202 -10.92 -13.11 11.47
N PHE A 203 -11.15 -13.41 12.75
CA PHE A 203 -11.86 -14.61 13.18
C PHE A 203 -12.77 -14.32 14.37
N VAL A 204 -13.68 -15.23 14.67
CA VAL A 204 -14.58 -15.11 15.82
C VAL A 204 -14.06 -15.97 16.95
N TYR A 205 -14.11 -15.46 18.16
CA TYR A 205 -13.74 -16.17 19.37
C TYR A 205 -14.80 -16.01 20.45
N LEU A 206 -14.94 -17.01 21.30
CA LEU A 206 -15.93 -16.99 22.38
C LEU A 206 -15.35 -16.42 23.66
N ALA A 207 -16.18 -15.66 24.36
CA ALA A 207 -15.90 -15.23 25.72
C ALA A 207 -17.17 -15.26 26.57
N SER A 208 -17.00 -15.48 27.87
CA SER A 208 -18.06 -15.30 28.85
C SER A 208 -17.90 -13.99 29.61
N GLY A 209 -19.02 -13.39 29.99
CA GLY A 209 -19.03 -12.21 30.82
C GLY A 209 -20.36 -11.99 31.52
N LYS A 210 -20.34 -11.08 32.50
CA LYS A 210 -21.54 -10.67 33.23
C LYS A 210 -22.22 -9.56 32.45
N SER A 211 -23.48 -9.76 32.05
CA SER A 211 -24.27 -8.74 31.37
C SER A 211 -24.88 -7.73 32.36
N THR A 212 -25.28 -6.57 31.86
CA THR A 212 -26.11 -5.60 32.60
C THR A 212 -27.47 -6.16 32.96
N LYS A 213 -28.15 -5.53 33.93
CA LYS A 213 -29.60 -5.76 34.19
C LYS A 213 -30.49 -5.57 32.96
N GLY A 214 -30.03 -4.85 31.93
CA GLY A 214 -30.72 -4.65 30.63
C GLY A 214 -30.47 -5.74 29.57
N ASN A 215 -29.45 -6.58 29.69
CA ASN A 215 -29.00 -7.58 28.69
C ASN A 215 -28.47 -6.94 27.42
N ASP A 216 -28.18 -5.65 27.48
CA ASP A 216 -27.78 -4.86 26.35
C ASP A 216 -26.25 -4.84 26.21
N LYS A 217 -25.49 -5.12 27.28
CA LYS A 217 -24.03 -5.14 27.22
C LYS A 217 -23.39 -6.03 28.28
N ILE A 218 -22.20 -6.54 27.96
CA ILE A 218 -21.28 -7.16 28.92
C ILE A 218 -20.59 -6.07 29.74
N MET A 219 -20.75 -6.13 31.07
CA MET A 219 -20.13 -5.20 32.03
C MET A 219 -18.69 -5.56 32.37
N SER A 220 -18.43 -6.86 32.53
CA SER A 220 -17.13 -7.42 32.88
C SER A 220 -16.93 -8.78 32.22
N TRP A 221 -15.74 -8.98 31.65
CA TRP A 221 -15.32 -10.25 31.05
C TRP A 221 -14.80 -11.22 32.12
N THR A 222 -15.18 -12.49 31.99
CA THR A 222 -14.76 -13.56 32.90
C THR A 222 -13.57 -14.31 32.31
N LYS A 223 -13.72 -14.94 31.14
CA LYS A 223 -12.66 -15.69 30.45
C LYS A 223 -12.95 -15.83 28.95
N PHE A 224 -11.91 -16.11 28.17
CA PHE A 224 -12.09 -16.70 26.85
C PHE A 224 -12.55 -18.16 27.00
N LEU A 225 -13.41 -18.63 26.10
CA LEU A 225 -13.93 -19.99 26.10
C LEU A 225 -13.26 -20.78 24.98
N HIS A 226 -12.31 -21.66 25.35
CA HIS A 226 -11.68 -22.59 24.41
C HIS A 226 -12.60 -23.75 24.03
N SER A 227 -13.40 -24.19 24.98
CA SER A 227 -14.45 -25.20 24.83
C SER A 227 -15.64 -24.79 25.69
N LEU A 228 -16.82 -25.29 25.34
CA LEU A 228 -17.99 -25.20 26.20
C LEU A 228 -17.90 -26.30 27.27
N ASP A 229 -18.38 -26.02 28.46
CA ASP A 229 -18.73 -27.08 29.41
C ASP A 229 -20.11 -27.66 29.07
N GLU A 230 -20.39 -28.89 29.53
CA GLU A 230 -21.63 -29.61 29.21
C GLU A 230 -22.90 -28.82 29.56
N ASN A 231 -22.86 -28.03 30.63
CA ASN A 231 -23.99 -27.24 31.06
C ASN A 231 -24.25 -26.06 30.12
N THR A 232 -23.17 -25.41 29.68
CA THR A 232 -23.23 -24.32 28.70
C THR A 232 -23.68 -24.84 27.34
N GLU A 233 -23.16 -25.98 26.90
CA GLU A 233 -23.53 -26.62 25.62
C GLU A 233 -25.02 -26.98 25.56
N LYS A 234 -25.60 -27.48 26.65
CA LYS A 234 -27.06 -27.74 26.76
C LYS A 234 -27.92 -26.48 26.75
N SER A 235 -27.33 -25.30 27.02
CA SER A 235 -28.06 -24.04 27.21
C SER A 235 -28.05 -23.12 25.98
N ILE A 236 -27.20 -23.40 24.99
CA ILE A 236 -27.08 -22.58 23.79
C ILE A 236 -28.03 -23.02 22.69
N SER A 237 -28.43 -22.08 21.83
CA SER A 237 -29.26 -22.41 20.66
C SER A 237 -28.49 -23.20 19.61
N VAL A 238 -29.21 -23.89 18.72
CA VAL A 238 -28.62 -24.59 17.57
C VAL A 238 -27.81 -23.62 16.69
N PHE A 239 -28.28 -22.38 16.53
CA PHE A 239 -27.55 -21.35 15.75
C PHE A 239 -26.24 -20.92 16.41
N GLN A 240 -26.25 -20.79 17.75
CA GLN A 240 -25.04 -20.49 18.51
C GLN A 240 -24.05 -21.65 18.45
N HIS A 241 -24.53 -22.89 18.54
CA HIS A 241 -23.69 -24.07 18.42
C HIS A 241 -23.01 -24.15 17.04
N GLU A 242 -23.76 -23.92 15.95
CA GLU A 242 -23.22 -23.85 14.60
C GLU A 242 -22.20 -22.70 14.45
N LEU A 243 -22.50 -21.52 15.01
CA LEU A 243 -21.59 -20.39 15.00
C LEU A 243 -20.27 -20.73 15.73
N ILE A 244 -20.33 -21.46 16.83
CA ILE A 244 -19.15 -21.88 17.60
C ILE A 244 -18.26 -22.82 16.80
N ILE A 245 -18.86 -23.84 16.17
CA ILE A 245 -18.14 -24.79 15.31
C ILE A 245 -17.43 -24.04 14.18
N ARG A 246 -18.15 -23.17 13.46
CA ARG A 246 -17.58 -22.39 12.37
C ARG A 246 -16.51 -21.40 12.84
N SER A 247 -16.72 -20.76 13.98
CA SER A 247 -15.75 -19.84 14.58
C SER A 247 -14.41 -20.54 14.88
N ARG A 248 -14.47 -21.77 15.37
CA ARG A 248 -13.27 -22.60 15.60
C ARG A 248 -12.56 -22.94 14.30
N LEU A 249 -13.28 -23.39 13.28
CA LEU A 249 -12.71 -23.69 11.97
C LEU A 249 -12.05 -22.45 11.35
N LEU A 250 -12.71 -21.29 11.45
CA LEU A 250 -12.18 -20.02 10.96
C LEU A 250 -10.91 -19.60 11.73
N HIS A 251 -10.87 -19.79 13.04
CA HIS A 251 -9.67 -19.53 13.85
C HIS A 251 -8.49 -20.43 13.42
N GLU A 252 -8.72 -21.72 13.23
CA GLU A 252 -7.70 -22.66 12.75
C GLU A 252 -7.16 -22.26 11.36
N LYS A 253 -8.06 -21.90 10.42
CA LYS A 253 -7.69 -21.37 9.10
C LYS A 253 -6.89 -20.06 9.20
N SER A 254 -7.31 -19.16 10.09
CA SER A 254 -6.61 -17.89 10.32
C SER A 254 -5.18 -18.11 10.83
N GLU A 255 -4.97 -19.02 11.78
CA GLU A 255 -3.65 -19.30 12.32
C GLU A 255 -2.74 -20.00 11.30
N THR A 256 -3.28 -20.91 10.49
CA THR A 256 -2.53 -21.51 9.37
C THR A 256 -2.11 -20.45 8.35
N PHE A 257 -3.02 -19.57 7.95
CA PHE A 257 -2.69 -18.46 7.04
C PHE A 257 -1.60 -17.55 7.63
N ALA A 258 -1.67 -17.24 8.93
CA ALA A 258 -0.68 -16.40 9.60
C ALA A 258 0.72 -17.02 9.50
N LYS A 259 0.84 -18.33 9.71
CA LYS A 259 2.09 -19.09 9.59
C LYS A 259 2.60 -19.10 8.15
N ASP A 260 1.74 -19.39 7.18
CA ASP A 260 2.11 -19.43 5.76
C ASP A 260 2.53 -18.06 5.23
N ASN A 261 1.95 -16.99 5.78
CA ASN A 261 2.34 -15.62 5.45
C ASN A 261 3.56 -15.13 6.24
N ASN A 262 4.18 -15.98 7.06
CA ASN A 262 5.26 -15.62 7.99
C ASN A 262 4.93 -14.36 8.80
N TYR A 263 3.66 -14.21 9.18
CA TYR A 263 3.13 -13.05 9.89
C TYR A 263 3.45 -11.69 9.22
N CYS A 264 3.58 -11.69 7.89
CA CYS A 264 3.81 -10.48 7.11
C CYS A 264 2.68 -9.47 7.31
N HIS A 265 3.04 -8.19 7.35
CA HIS A 265 2.09 -7.08 7.53
C HIS A 265 1.21 -6.83 6.30
N TRP A 266 1.49 -7.50 5.18
CA TRP A 266 0.72 -7.36 3.95
C TRP A 266 -0.21 -8.56 3.79
N VAL A 267 -1.49 -8.27 3.59
CA VAL A 267 -2.51 -9.28 3.32
C VAL A 267 -2.24 -9.89 1.95
N LYS A 268 -2.00 -11.20 1.93
CA LYS A 268 -1.93 -11.98 0.68
C LYS A 268 -3.34 -12.42 0.28
N TRP A 269 -3.85 -11.85 -0.79
CA TRP A 269 -5.15 -12.23 -1.37
C TRP A 269 -5.00 -13.51 -2.21
N ASN A 270 -4.88 -14.67 -1.56
CA ASN A 270 -4.70 -15.98 -2.18
C ASN A 270 -5.89 -16.92 -1.89
N ASN A 271 -5.84 -18.17 -2.38
CA ASN A 271 -6.90 -19.17 -2.19
C ASN A 271 -7.21 -19.47 -0.71
N SER A 272 -6.20 -19.41 0.18
CA SER A 272 -6.41 -19.60 1.62
C SER A 272 -7.21 -18.45 2.24
N MET A 273 -6.93 -17.22 1.80
CA MET A 273 -7.67 -16.03 2.21
C MET A 273 -9.10 -16.02 1.63
N GLU A 274 -9.29 -16.51 0.41
CA GLU A 274 -10.62 -16.73 -0.18
C GLU A 274 -11.42 -17.80 0.59
N ALA A 275 -10.77 -18.89 0.99
CA ALA A 275 -11.40 -19.91 1.84
C ALA A 275 -11.86 -19.33 3.18
N ALA A 276 -11.06 -18.42 3.79
CA ALA A 276 -11.46 -17.71 5.00
C ALA A 276 -12.64 -16.75 4.76
N PHE A 277 -12.65 -16.04 3.62
CA PHE A 277 -13.78 -15.20 3.23
C PHE A 277 -15.08 -16.01 3.06
N ASN A 278 -15.01 -17.19 2.47
CA ASN A 278 -16.18 -18.06 2.29
C ASN A 278 -16.71 -18.61 3.63
N GLU A 279 -15.83 -18.89 4.60
CA GLU A 279 -16.28 -19.19 5.97
C GLU A 279 -16.97 -18.00 6.63
N TRP A 280 -16.42 -16.79 6.44
CA TRP A 280 -17.04 -15.55 6.89
C TRP A 280 -18.45 -15.38 6.34
N LYS A 281 -18.72 -15.71 5.08
CA LYS A 281 -20.08 -15.68 4.52
C LYS A 281 -21.05 -16.60 5.26
N GLY A 282 -20.57 -17.74 5.76
CA GLY A 282 -21.37 -18.66 6.57
C GLY A 282 -21.57 -18.18 8.01
N ILE A 283 -20.60 -17.48 8.57
CA ILE A 283 -20.59 -16.99 9.96
C ILE A 283 -21.39 -15.68 10.10
N PHE A 284 -21.24 -14.77 9.15
CA PHE A 284 -21.75 -13.40 9.25
C PHE A 284 -23.26 -13.31 9.49
N PRO A 285 -24.11 -14.10 8.79
CA PRO A 285 -25.55 -14.08 9.07
C PRO A 285 -25.93 -14.71 10.41
N LEU A 286 -25.07 -15.56 11.00
CA LEU A 286 -25.28 -16.10 12.35
C LEU A 286 -25.00 -15.02 13.39
N LEU A 287 -23.91 -14.27 13.22
CA LEU A 287 -23.54 -13.15 14.10
C LEU A 287 -24.60 -12.05 14.13
N ASN A 288 -25.31 -11.80 13.03
CA ASN A 288 -26.41 -10.83 12.98
C ASN A 288 -27.54 -11.11 13.97
N ASN A 289 -27.64 -12.34 14.46
CA ASN A 289 -28.69 -12.77 15.37
C ASN A 289 -28.25 -12.71 16.83
N GLU A 290 -26.97 -12.43 17.07
CA GLU A 290 -26.37 -12.42 18.39
C GLU A 290 -26.44 -11.03 19.02
N VAL A 291 -26.80 -10.99 20.31
CA VAL A 291 -26.95 -9.74 21.08
C VAL A 291 -25.58 -9.18 21.49
N PHE A 292 -24.63 -10.09 21.74
CA PHE A 292 -23.33 -9.78 22.32
C PHE A 292 -22.22 -10.00 21.31
N VAL A 293 -22.17 -9.12 20.30
CA VAL A 293 -21.07 -9.08 19.33
C VAL A 293 -20.16 -7.89 19.63
N TYR A 294 -18.86 -8.16 19.71
CA TYR A 294 -17.85 -7.15 20.03
C TYR A 294 -16.67 -7.25 19.06
N ALA A 295 -16.19 -6.11 18.56
CA ALA A 295 -14.87 -6.02 17.95
C ALA A 295 -13.79 -6.04 19.05
N TYR A 296 -12.80 -6.90 18.91
CA TYR A 296 -11.71 -7.09 19.86
C TYR A 296 -10.34 -6.89 19.21
N ARG A 297 -9.55 -5.93 19.71
CA ARG A 297 -8.17 -5.72 19.23
C ARG A 297 -7.26 -6.86 19.69
N TYR A 298 -6.83 -7.69 18.75
CA TYR A 298 -6.04 -8.90 19.00
C TYR A 298 -4.55 -8.71 18.71
N TYR A 299 -3.70 -9.12 19.66
CA TYR A 299 -2.23 -9.00 19.59
C TYR A 299 -1.51 -10.36 19.69
N GLY A 300 -2.20 -11.46 19.36
CA GLY A 300 -1.60 -12.80 19.32
C GLY A 300 -2.01 -13.72 20.47
N PHE A 301 -1.56 -14.98 20.38
CA PHE A 301 -2.06 -16.11 21.16
C PHE A 301 -1.90 -15.97 22.68
N ARG A 302 -0.95 -15.17 23.17
CA ARG A 302 -0.73 -14.94 24.61
C ARG A 302 -1.95 -14.31 25.29
N GLU A 303 -2.84 -13.66 24.53
CA GLU A 303 -4.06 -13.04 25.01
C GLU A 303 -5.04 -14.06 25.60
N PHE A 304 -5.12 -15.27 25.07
CA PHE A 304 -6.11 -16.27 25.50
C PHE A 304 -5.88 -16.79 26.92
N LYS A 305 -4.65 -16.66 27.46
CA LYS A 305 -4.33 -17.03 28.85
C LYS A 305 -4.91 -16.08 29.89
N ARG A 306 -5.41 -14.90 29.46
CA ARG A 306 -5.97 -13.86 30.33
C ARG A 306 -7.44 -13.65 29.99
N ARG A 307 -8.20 -13.04 30.89
CA ARG A 307 -9.56 -12.59 30.56
C ARG A 307 -9.52 -11.50 29.47
N PRO A 308 -10.53 -11.42 28.59
CA PRO A 308 -10.61 -10.35 27.60
C PRO A 308 -10.54 -8.96 28.26
N SER A 309 -9.76 -8.05 27.68
CA SER A 309 -9.69 -6.67 28.18
C SER A 309 -10.90 -5.86 27.73
N LYS A 310 -11.57 -5.20 28.68
CA LYS A 310 -12.70 -4.29 28.39
C LYS A 310 -12.29 -3.13 27.48
N SER A 311 -11.07 -2.59 27.64
CA SER A 311 -10.56 -1.50 26.80
C SER A 311 -10.30 -1.91 25.35
N ARG A 312 -10.25 -3.22 25.07
CA ARG A 312 -10.02 -3.78 23.74
C ARG A 312 -11.29 -4.28 23.07
N ALA A 313 -12.38 -4.45 23.83
CA ALA A 313 -13.66 -4.93 23.35
C ALA A 313 -14.61 -3.75 23.13
N ARG A 314 -15.04 -3.51 21.89
CA ARG A 314 -16.05 -2.51 21.53
C ARG A 314 -17.30 -3.22 21.04
N LYS A 315 -18.47 -2.94 21.63
CA LYS A 315 -19.73 -3.50 21.14
C LYS A 315 -19.97 -3.02 19.71
N ILE A 316 -20.38 -3.94 18.84
CA ILE A 316 -20.74 -3.64 17.45
C ILE A 316 -22.12 -4.18 17.13
N VAL A 317 -22.75 -3.59 16.13
CA VAL A 317 -23.96 -4.11 15.48
C VAL A 317 -23.53 -4.75 14.17
N VAL A 318 -24.03 -5.94 13.87
CA VAL A 318 -23.81 -6.55 12.55
C VAL A 318 -24.99 -6.14 11.67
N SER A 319 -24.73 -5.65 10.46
CA SER A 319 -25.77 -5.35 9.47
C SER A 319 -25.62 -6.25 8.26
N MET A 320 -26.76 -6.70 7.73
CA MET A 320 -26.85 -7.45 6.48
C MET A 320 -26.89 -6.52 5.24
N ASP A 321 -26.89 -5.20 5.43
CA ASP A 321 -26.76 -4.26 4.31
C ASP A 321 -25.40 -4.44 3.62
N LYS A 322 -25.38 -4.29 2.29
CA LYS A 322 -24.19 -4.56 1.50
C LYS A 322 -23.45 -3.27 1.16
N PRO A 323 -22.15 -3.17 1.48
CA PRO A 323 -21.32 -2.09 0.98
C PRO A 323 -21.11 -2.24 -0.53
N GLU A 324 -21.43 -1.19 -1.26
CA GLU A 324 -21.20 -1.06 -2.69
C GLU A 324 -19.98 -0.17 -2.94
N VAL A 325 -18.99 -0.71 -3.64
CA VAL A 325 -17.76 0.00 -3.98
C VAL A 325 -17.95 0.71 -5.31
N TYR A 326 -17.56 1.98 -5.39
CA TYR A 326 -17.48 2.70 -6.64
C TYR A 326 -16.29 3.66 -6.64
N PHE A 327 -15.97 4.16 -7.82
CA PHE A 327 -14.81 5.00 -8.04
C PHE A 327 -15.25 6.37 -8.48
N LYS A 328 -14.55 7.38 -7.98
CA LYS A 328 -14.73 8.77 -8.38
C LYS A 328 -13.45 9.29 -8.99
N THR A 329 -13.56 9.83 -10.20
CA THR A 329 -12.50 10.52 -10.90
C THR A 329 -12.64 12.02 -10.70
N THR A 330 -11.62 12.66 -10.14
CA THR A 330 -11.55 14.10 -10.00
C THR A 330 -10.49 14.63 -10.96
N ASN A 331 -10.93 15.35 -11.99
CA ASN A 331 -10.05 15.91 -13.00
C ASN A 331 -9.75 17.38 -12.70
N THR A 332 -8.48 17.74 -12.78
CA THR A 332 -8.01 19.13 -12.75
C THR A 332 -7.35 19.48 -14.08
N LYS A 333 -6.84 20.72 -14.20
CA LYS A 333 -6.08 21.13 -15.37
C LYS A 333 -4.78 20.33 -15.55
N GLU A 334 -4.27 19.66 -14.52
CA GLU A 334 -2.93 19.03 -14.56
C GLU A 334 -2.97 17.55 -14.19
N THR A 335 -3.93 17.16 -13.36
CA THR A 335 -4.02 15.82 -12.78
C THR A 335 -5.40 15.19 -12.95
N CYS A 336 -5.43 13.86 -12.89
CA CYS A 336 -6.63 13.09 -12.61
C CYS A 336 -6.38 12.29 -11.33
N GLN A 337 -7.32 12.33 -10.39
CA GLN A 337 -7.29 11.55 -9.17
C GLN A 337 -8.42 10.52 -9.17
N VAL A 338 -8.07 9.27 -8.94
CA VAL A 338 -9.00 8.16 -8.76
C VAL A 338 -9.11 7.88 -7.26
N SER A 339 -10.32 8.02 -6.73
CA SER A 339 -10.62 7.76 -5.32
C SER A 339 -11.73 6.73 -5.20
N MET A 340 -11.69 5.96 -4.12
CA MET A 340 -12.74 5.00 -3.80
C MET A 340 -13.78 5.63 -2.89
N GLU A 341 -15.04 5.37 -3.21
CA GLU A 341 -16.17 5.72 -2.37
C GLU A 341 -17.02 4.47 -2.11
N ILE A 342 -17.73 4.45 -0.96
CA ILE A 342 -18.56 3.32 -0.56
C ILE A 342 -19.97 3.80 -0.28
N LYS A 343 -20.95 3.11 -0.85
CA LYS A 343 -22.38 3.31 -0.56
C LYS A 343 -22.92 2.16 0.26
N ILE A 344 -23.87 2.46 1.15
CA ILE A 344 -24.70 1.46 1.81
C ILE A 344 -26.14 1.89 1.60
N ASN A 345 -26.96 1.04 0.99
CA ASN A 345 -28.34 1.35 0.61
C ASN A 345 -28.45 2.67 -0.18
N GLY A 346 -27.57 2.85 -1.17
CA GLY A 346 -27.49 4.04 -2.03
C GLY A 346 -26.90 5.31 -1.38
N ARG A 347 -26.61 5.30 -0.08
CA ARG A 347 -26.07 6.45 0.66
C ARG A 347 -24.56 6.36 0.79
N LEU A 348 -23.86 7.43 0.39
CA LEU A 348 -22.41 7.53 0.56
C LEU A 348 -22.07 7.59 2.06
N ILE A 349 -21.17 6.71 2.48
CA ILE A 349 -20.62 6.72 3.84
C ILE A 349 -19.23 7.34 3.86
N LYS A 350 -18.92 8.06 4.95
CA LYS A 350 -17.61 8.68 5.20
C LYS A 350 -17.05 8.14 6.52
N ASN A 351 -15.74 8.25 6.72
CA ASN A 351 -15.08 7.86 7.98
C ASN A 351 -15.36 6.40 8.38
N TYR A 352 -15.12 5.48 7.46
CA TYR A 352 -15.20 4.04 7.70
C TYR A 352 -13.81 3.44 7.92
N ASP A 353 -13.76 2.30 8.60
CA ASP A 353 -12.54 1.51 8.84
C ASP A 353 -12.63 0.19 8.07
N VAL A 354 -11.63 -0.04 7.23
CA VAL A 354 -11.44 -1.22 6.37
C VAL A 354 -10.05 -1.83 6.58
N GLN A 355 -9.45 -1.61 7.75
CA GLN A 355 -8.17 -2.23 8.12
C GLN A 355 -8.29 -3.76 8.25
N CYS A 356 -9.50 -4.26 8.45
CA CYS A 356 -9.79 -5.68 8.61
C CYS A 356 -10.28 -6.23 7.27
N PRO A 357 -9.62 -7.26 6.73
CA PRO A 357 -10.08 -7.90 5.50
C PRO A 357 -11.55 -8.32 5.60
N PHE A 358 -12.27 -8.23 4.47
CA PHE A 358 -13.68 -8.64 4.31
C PHE A 358 -14.71 -7.74 4.96
N LEU A 359 -14.32 -6.95 5.95
CA LEU A 359 -15.22 -6.26 6.85
C LEU A 359 -15.05 -4.74 6.74
N LEU A 360 -16.17 -4.04 6.85
CA LEU A 360 -16.22 -2.58 6.94
C LEU A 360 -16.87 -2.20 8.26
N LEU A 361 -16.19 -1.37 9.05
CA LEU A 361 -16.72 -0.81 10.29
C LEU A 361 -17.07 0.67 10.08
N HIS A 362 -18.34 1.03 10.26
CA HIS A 362 -18.80 2.41 10.19
C HIS A 362 -19.72 2.72 11.37
N GLN A 363 -19.31 3.69 12.20
CA GLN A 363 -20.07 4.16 13.37
C GLN A 363 -20.48 3.06 14.38
N GLY A 364 -19.69 1.98 14.48
CA GLY A 364 -20.00 0.85 15.36
C GLY A 364 -20.89 -0.22 14.73
N THR A 365 -21.28 -0.05 13.47
CA THR A 365 -21.91 -1.09 12.66
C THR A 365 -20.85 -1.77 11.79
N MET A 366 -20.88 -3.09 11.75
CA MET A 366 -20.07 -3.94 10.92
C MET A 366 -20.87 -4.41 9.72
N TYR A 367 -20.25 -4.30 8.55
CA TYR A 367 -20.75 -4.78 7.27
C TYR A 367 -19.72 -5.74 6.69
N MET A 368 -20.18 -6.67 5.85
CA MET A 368 -19.31 -7.56 5.10
C MET A 368 -19.44 -7.25 3.61
N PHE A 369 -18.32 -7.22 2.90
CA PHE A 369 -18.35 -7.10 1.45
C PHE A 369 -18.97 -8.34 0.81
N ASP A 370 -19.80 -8.14 -0.21
CA ASP A 370 -20.52 -9.24 -0.85
C ASP A 370 -19.62 -10.12 -1.72
N SER A 371 -18.46 -9.60 -2.16
CA SER A 371 -17.44 -10.39 -2.84
C SER A 371 -16.06 -10.23 -2.23
N TYR A 372 -15.26 -11.28 -2.39
CA TYR A 372 -13.85 -11.30 -2.04
C TYR A 372 -13.08 -10.22 -2.82
N ARG A 373 -13.46 -10.00 -4.08
CA ARG A 373 -12.95 -8.94 -4.94
C ARG A 373 -13.16 -7.55 -4.34
N ASP A 374 -14.38 -7.26 -3.87
CA ASP A 374 -14.70 -5.95 -3.27
C ASP A 374 -13.91 -5.75 -1.97
N ALA A 375 -13.72 -6.81 -1.18
CA ALA A 375 -12.86 -6.75 -0.02
C ALA A 375 -11.39 -6.45 -0.39
N ALA A 376 -10.88 -7.09 -1.46
CA ALA A 376 -9.52 -6.90 -1.95
C ALA A 376 -9.27 -5.49 -2.48
N ILE A 377 -10.14 -5.00 -3.36
CA ILE A 377 -10.02 -3.68 -3.99
C ILE A 377 -10.11 -2.56 -2.93
N VAL A 378 -10.96 -2.74 -1.92
CA VAL A 378 -11.12 -1.78 -0.83
C VAL A 378 -9.88 -1.72 0.04
N GLN A 379 -9.34 -2.87 0.44
CA GLN A 379 -8.14 -2.88 1.27
C GLN A 379 -6.93 -2.31 0.52
N TRP A 380 -6.84 -2.58 -0.79
CA TRP A 380 -5.83 -1.99 -1.67
C TRP A 380 -5.92 -0.45 -1.69
N LEU A 381 -7.10 0.10 -1.99
CA LEU A 381 -7.27 1.55 -2.09
C LEU A 381 -7.23 2.25 -0.74
N ALA A 382 -7.65 1.60 0.34
CA ALA A 382 -7.48 2.16 1.68
C ALA A 382 -6.00 2.34 2.04
N SER A 383 -5.13 1.46 1.54
CA SER A 383 -3.68 1.58 1.70
C SER A 383 -3.07 2.63 0.76
N ALA A 384 -3.55 2.70 -0.49
CA ALA A 384 -3.08 3.67 -1.50
C ALA A 384 -3.62 5.10 -1.27
N GLY A 385 -4.76 5.23 -0.58
CA GLY A 385 -5.53 6.47 -0.43
C GLY A 385 -6.26 6.85 -1.71
N CYS A 386 -5.57 7.59 -2.59
CA CYS A 386 -6.02 7.89 -3.93
C CYS A 386 -4.88 7.68 -4.93
N ILE A 387 -5.25 7.41 -6.17
CA ILE A 387 -4.29 7.23 -7.27
C ILE A 387 -4.32 8.51 -8.09
N THR A 388 -3.23 9.27 -8.04
CA THR A 388 -3.05 10.48 -8.83
C THR A 388 -2.25 10.16 -10.08
N THR A 389 -2.67 10.68 -11.23
CA THR A 389 -1.88 10.70 -12.46
C THR A 389 -1.82 12.12 -13.03
N TYR A 390 -0.75 12.43 -13.74
CA TYR A 390 -0.67 13.65 -14.54
C TYR A 390 -1.18 13.41 -15.96
N LYS A 391 -1.57 14.48 -16.65
CA LYS A 391 -2.17 14.41 -18.00
C LYS A 391 -1.33 13.64 -19.02
N GLU A 392 -0.02 13.70 -18.90
CA GLU A 392 0.95 12.98 -19.73
C GLU A 392 0.73 11.45 -19.71
N HIS A 393 0.24 10.93 -18.59
CA HIS A 393 0.04 9.49 -18.35
C HIS A 393 -1.43 9.08 -18.31
N PHE A 394 -2.35 10.00 -18.63
CA PHE A 394 -3.78 9.73 -18.51
C PHE A 394 -4.25 8.60 -19.45
N LYS A 395 -3.68 8.50 -20.65
CA LYS A 395 -3.99 7.40 -21.58
C LYS A 395 -3.61 6.05 -20.97
N GLU A 396 -2.42 5.97 -20.38
CA GLU A 396 -1.93 4.75 -19.73
C GLU A 396 -2.78 4.39 -18.50
N LEU A 397 -3.12 5.37 -17.65
CA LEU A 397 -4.05 5.16 -16.52
C LEU A 397 -5.40 4.63 -17.01
N ARG A 398 -5.93 5.19 -18.10
CA ARG A 398 -7.22 4.79 -18.65
C ARG A 398 -7.20 3.34 -19.11
N GLU A 399 -6.17 2.94 -19.85
CA GLU A 399 -6.05 1.61 -20.44
C GLU A 399 -5.72 0.54 -19.38
N SER A 400 -4.80 0.83 -18.46
CA SER A 400 -4.30 -0.13 -17.47
C SER A 400 -5.15 -0.25 -16.20
N LEU A 401 -5.87 0.81 -15.82
CA LEU A 401 -6.60 0.85 -14.56
C LEU A 401 -8.09 1.15 -14.75
N LEU A 402 -8.44 2.29 -15.36
CA LEU A 402 -9.85 2.72 -15.39
C LEU A 402 -10.73 1.80 -16.24
N LYS A 403 -10.22 1.32 -17.39
CA LYS A 403 -10.97 0.42 -18.26
C LYS A 403 -11.27 -0.91 -17.55
N PRO A 404 -10.28 -1.65 -16.99
CA PRO A 404 -10.57 -2.85 -16.20
C PRO A 404 -11.50 -2.60 -15.01
N LEU A 405 -11.33 -1.48 -14.29
CA LEU A 405 -12.24 -1.13 -13.19
C LEU A 405 -13.67 -0.89 -13.68
N SER A 406 -13.85 -0.20 -14.80
CA SER A 406 -15.17 0.14 -15.35
C SER A 406 -15.99 -1.07 -15.78
N GLU A 407 -15.33 -2.20 -16.03
CA GLU A 407 -16.02 -3.46 -16.36
C GLU A 407 -16.78 -4.05 -15.18
N LYS A 408 -16.39 -3.72 -13.94
CA LYS A 408 -16.96 -4.30 -12.71
C LYS A 408 -17.53 -3.26 -11.74
N TYR A 409 -17.09 -2.01 -11.84
CA TYR A 409 -17.42 -0.95 -10.91
C TYR A 409 -17.94 0.27 -11.64
N THR A 410 -18.85 1.00 -11.00
CA THR A 410 -19.23 2.32 -11.47
C THR A 410 -18.07 3.28 -11.27
N ILE A 411 -17.71 4.03 -12.31
CA ILE A 411 -16.75 5.13 -12.26
C ILE A 411 -17.52 6.42 -12.56
N VAL A 412 -17.46 7.38 -11.64
CA VAL A 412 -18.15 8.68 -11.71
C VAL A 412 -17.15 9.80 -11.99
#